data_AF-A0A522Q2G9-F1
#
_entry.id   AF-A0A522Q2G9-F1
#
_cell.length_a   1.000
_cell.length_b   1.000
_cell.length_c   1.000
_cell.angle_alpha   90.00
_cell.angle_beta   90.00
_cell.angle_gamma   90.00
#
_symmetry.space_group_name_H-M   'P 1'
#
loop_
_entity.id
_entity.type
_entity.pdbx_description
1 polymer ?
#
loop_
_entity_poly.entity_id
_entity_poly.type
_entity_poly.pdbx_seq_one_letter_code
_entity_poly.pdbx_strand_id
1 'polypeptide(L)'
;MSSTEEHNDTETHQSFIKTPRQLITVVVLAFLVPIVIIIMLTHMVAASFHLNVGSDASSPASILSRIKPVATLKLVEPGTAAAASAQTATVAAAAPAPAASVPAASVPATPAPAAAPAQPSKKAAPANAAPATVAAIPGLPADAATNPEGEKLYKTVCFACHAAGVLGAPTFGSMEKWAPFIKTGLNTMVEHAIHGIGAMPPRGGSQATDAQMRAAVEYMVAHAK
;
A
#
# COMPACT_ATOMS: atom_id res chain seq x y z
N MET A 1 70.21 29.08 9.02
CA MET A 1 70.64 27.81 8.41
C MET A 1 69.82 26.74 9.13
N SER A 2 68.54 26.56 8.78
CA SER A 2 68.01 26.02 7.50
C SER A 2 68.45 24.58 7.28
N SER A 3 67.45 23.78 6.87
CA SER A 3 67.47 22.36 6.48
C SER A 3 67.13 21.40 7.63
N THR A 4 66.06 20.61 7.61
CA THR A 4 64.97 20.43 6.63
C THR A 4 63.78 19.80 7.36
N GLU A 5 62.58 20.13 6.88
CA GLU A 5 61.36 19.31 6.94
C GLU A 5 61.60 17.86 6.42
N GLU A 6 60.55 17.03 6.44
CA GLU A 6 60.44 15.64 5.89
C GLU A 6 60.70 14.50 6.91
N HIS A 7 59.91 13.43 7.01
CA HIS A 7 58.74 12.91 6.29
C HIS A 7 58.13 11.84 7.25
N ASN A 8 56.83 11.90 7.58
CA ASN A 8 55.78 11.09 6.95
C ASN A 8 55.70 9.62 7.43
N ASP A 9 54.64 9.33 8.18
CA ASP A 9 53.84 8.09 8.25
C ASP A 9 54.54 6.73 8.15
N THR A 10 54.54 5.97 9.24
CA THR A 10 54.41 4.50 9.13
C THR A 10 53.68 3.93 10.34
N GLU A 11 52.41 4.33 10.53
CA GLU A 11 51.44 3.43 11.17
C GLU A 11 51.36 2.17 10.30
N THR A 12 52.15 1.16 10.65
CA THR A 12 52.12 -0.14 9.99
C THR A 12 50.71 -0.71 10.14
N HIS A 13 49.92 -0.62 9.07
CA HIS A 13 48.62 -1.26 8.93
C HIS A 13 48.77 -2.78 9.04
N GLN A 14 48.78 -3.31 10.27
CA GLN A 14 48.64 -4.74 10.51
C GLN A 14 47.23 -5.13 10.08
N SER A 15 47.12 -5.77 8.92
CA SER A 15 45.85 -6.38 8.50
C SER A 15 45.43 -7.42 9.55
N PHE A 16 44.19 -7.29 10.02
CA PHE A 16 43.63 -8.12 11.09
C PHE A 16 43.47 -9.59 10.69
N ILE A 17 43.81 -9.96 9.46
CA ILE A 17 43.54 -11.25 8.84
C ILE A 17 44.88 -11.94 8.54
N LYS A 18 45.34 -12.77 9.46
CA LYS A 18 46.65 -13.45 9.36
C LYS A 18 46.61 -14.80 8.65
N THR A 19 45.41 -15.37 8.43
CA THR A 19 45.28 -16.65 7.73
C THR A 19 44.18 -16.59 6.65
N PRO A 20 44.35 -17.33 5.53
CA PRO A 20 43.32 -17.42 4.49
C PRO A 20 41.97 -17.94 5.03
N ARG A 21 42.00 -18.81 6.06
CA ARG A 21 40.79 -19.31 6.72
C ARG A 21 40.07 -18.22 7.52
N GLN A 22 40.81 -17.37 8.22
CA GLN A 22 40.24 -16.24 8.96
C GLN A 22 39.59 -15.22 8.02
N LEU A 23 40.14 -14.99 6.82
CA LEU A 23 39.53 -14.15 5.80
C LEU A 23 38.14 -14.66 5.41
N ILE A 24 38.06 -15.97 5.11
CA ILE A 24 36.80 -16.61 4.70
C ILE A 24 35.77 -16.53 5.81
N THR A 25 36.14 -16.80 7.07
CA THR A 25 35.21 -16.71 8.20
C THR A 25 34.66 -15.30 8.37
N VAL A 26 35.50 -14.27 8.32
CA VAL A 26 35.05 -12.87 8.47
C VAL A 26 34.11 -12.47 7.34
N VAL A 27 34.42 -12.85 6.09
CA VAL A 27 33.56 -12.55 4.94
C VAL A 27 32.21 -13.26 5.09
N VAL A 28 32.19 -14.56 5.38
CA VAL A 28 30.94 -15.31 5.56
C VAL A 28 30.09 -14.71 6.69
N LEU A 29 30.71 -14.36 7.82
CA LEU A 29 29.99 -13.79 8.97
C LEU A 29 29.49 -12.37 8.67
N ALA A 30 30.25 -11.57 7.90
CA ALA A 30 29.85 -10.23 7.46
C ALA A 30 28.66 -10.25 6.48
N PHE A 31 28.42 -11.35 5.76
CA PHE A 31 27.21 -11.51 4.94
C PHE A 31 26.06 -12.15 5.71
N LEU A 32 26.32 -13.21 6.49
CA LEU A 32 25.25 -13.93 7.20
C LEU A 32 24.63 -13.12 8.34
N VAL A 33 25.43 -12.37 9.11
CA VAL A 33 24.91 -11.61 10.26
C VAL A 33 23.91 -10.52 9.83
N PRO A 34 24.20 -9.65 8.83
CA PRO A 34 23.21 -8.68 8.35
C PRO A 34 21.95 -9.33 7.76
N ILE A 35 22.08 -10.45 7.04
CA ILE A 35 20.92 -11.16 6.47
C ILE A 35 20.01 -11.68 7.60
N VAL A 36 20.58 -12.31 8.62
CA VAL A 36 19.83 -12.81 9.78
C VAL A 36 19.17 -11.67 10.55
N ILE A 37 19.86 -10.54 10.74
CA ILE A 37 19.29 -9.35 11.40
C ILE A 37 18.10 -8.81 10.61
N ILE A 38 18.21 -8.69 9.27
CA ILE A 38 17.10 -8.22 8.43
C ILE A 38 15.90 -9.16 8.56
N ILE A 39 16.11 -10.48 8.47
CA ILE A 39 15.04 -11.49 8.63
C ILE A 39 14.41 -11.40 10.03
N MET A 40 15.21 -11.22 11.09
CA MET A 40 14.71 -11.06 12.44
C MET A 40 13.86 -9.79 12.59
N LEU A 41 14.29 -8.67 11.99
CA LEU A 41 13.56 -7.41 12.02
C LEU A 41 12.27 -7.46 11.18
N THR A 42 12.27 -8.12 10.02
CA THR A 42 11.04 -8.30 9.23
C THR A 42 10.03 -9.14 9.99
N HIS A 43 10.47 -10.20 10.69
CA HIS A 43 9.60 -10.99 11.56
C HIS A 43 9.09 -10.20 12.77
N MET A 44 9.93 -9.38 13.41
CA MET A 44 9.54 -8.55 14.54
C MET A 44 8.46 -7.53 14.13
N VAL A 45 8.66 -6.87 12.98
CA VAL A 45 7.71 -5.89 12.44
C VAL A 45 6.41 -6.57 12.00
N ALA A 46 6.49 -7.71 11.31
CA ALA A 46 5.32 -8.51 10.94
C ALA A 46 4.53 -9.00 12.17
N ALA A 47 5.20 -9.47 13.23
CA ALA A 47 4.56 -9.86 14.48
C ALA A 47 3.93 -8.65 15.22
N SER A 48 4.54 -7.47 15.12
CA SER A 48 4.02 -6.24 15.74
C SER A 48 2.72 -5.75 15.08
N PHE A 49 2.53 -5.98 13.77
CA PHE A 49 1.26 -5.69 13.09
C PHE A 49 0.09 -6.56 13.54
N HIS A 50 0.34 -7.75 14.11
CA HIS A 50 -0.70 -8.61 14.66
C HIS A 50 -1.13 -8.23 16.09
N LEU A 51 -0.33 -7.43 16.81
CA LEU A 51 -0.64 -7.01 18.18
C LEU A 51 -1.32 -5.63 18.25
N ASN A 52 -1.24 -4.84 17.18
CA ASN A 52 -1.70 -3.45 17.19
C ASN A 52 -2.87 -3.13 16.23
N VAL A 53 -3.50 -4.15 15.63
CA VAL A 53 -4.79 -4.00 14.94
C VAL A 53 -5.93 -4.39 15.89
N GLY A 54 -6.47 -3.38 16.56
CA GLY A 54 -7.88 -3.32 16.98
C GLY A 54 -8.46 -4.54 17.68
N SER A 55 -7.89 -4.95 18.83
CA SER A 55 -8.48 -6.01 19.67
C SER A 55 -9.96 -5.76 20.04
N ASP A 56 -10.44 -4.52 19.94
CA ASP A 56 -11.84 -4.14 20.22
C ASP A 56 -12.65 -3.72 18.97
N ALA A 57 -12.00 -3.54 17.81
CA ALA A 57 -12.61 -2.96 16.61
C ALA A 57 -13.31 -3.99 15.70
N SER A 58 -12.89 -5.26 15.76
CA SER A 58 -13.50 -6.37 15.00
C SER A 58 -14.26 -7.37 15.87
N SER A 59 -14.50 -7.07 17.15
CA SER A 59 -15.27 -7.98 18.00
C SER A 59 -16.74 -8.00 17.55
N PRO A 60 -17.38 -9.18 17.43
CA PRO A 60 -18.80 -9.28 17.07
C PRO A 60 -19.71 -8.53 18.06
N ALA A 61 -19.24 -8.27 19.28
CA ALA A 61 -19.91 -7.46 20.30
C ALA A 61 -20.00 -5.95 19.96
N SER A 62 -18.97 -5.38 19.34
CA SER A 62 -18.96 -3.96 18.90
C SER A 62 -19.83 -3.73 17.68
N ILE A 63 -19.94 -4.73 16.79
CA ILE A 63 -20.82 -4.70 15.62
C ILE A 63 -22.28 -4.77 16.06
N LEU A 64 -22.62 -5.67 17.01
CA LEU A 64 -23.98 -5.82 17.52
C LEU A 64 -24.49 -4.56 18.25
N SER A 65 -23.60 -3.81 18.90
CA SER A 65 -23.96 -2.56 19.58
C SER A 65 -24.30 -1.41 18.62
N ARG A 66 -23.83 -1.49 17.36
CA ARG A 66 -24.14 -0.52 16.30
C ARG A 66 -25.40 -0.86 15.50
N ILE A 67 -25.90 -2.10 15.60
CA ILE A 67 -27.12 -2.58 14.93
C ILE A 67 -28.36 -2.43 15.83
N LYS A 68 -28.20 -1.95 17.08
CA LYS A 68 -29.35 -1.71 17.97
C LYS A 68 -30.26 -0.62 17.39
N PRO A 69 -31.55 -0.90 17.16
CA PRO A 69 -32.48 0.09 16.61
C PRO A 69 -32.71 1.22 17.61
N VAL A 70 -32.48 2.46 17.18
CA VAL A 70 -32.66 3.69 17.98
C VAL A 70 -34.03 4.35 17.80
N ALA A 71 -34.97 3.70 17.10
CA ALA A 71 -36.26 4.28 16.79
C ALA A 71 -37.42 3.34 17.16
N THR A 72 -38.14 3.68 18.22
CA THR A 72 -39.51 3.21 18.46
C THR A 72 -40.47 4.16 17.76
N LEU A 73 -40.73 3.91 16.47
CA LEU A 73 -41.75 4.67 15.75
C LEU A 73 -43.13 4.24 16.24
N LYS A 74 -43.78 5.12 17.01
CA LYS A 74 -45.17 4.99 17.41
C LYS A 74 -46.02 5.53 16.26
N LEU A 75 -46.56 4.64 15.43
CA LEU A 75 -47.54 5.03 14.41
C LEU A 75 -48.85 5.37 15.15
N VAL A 76 -49.31 6.60 15.00
CA VAL A 76 -50.64 7.04 15.45
C VAL A 76 -51.57 7.02 14.23
N GLU A 77 -52.63 6.24 14.30
CA GLU A 77 -53.71 6.24 13.31
C GLU A 77 -54.63 7.46 13.55
N PRO A 78 -55.10 8.15 12.50
CA PRO A 78 -55.96 9.30 12.67
C PRO A 78 -57.40 8.82 12.95
N GLY A 79 -57.78 8.75 14.22
CA GLY A 79 -59.17 8.43 14.55
C GLY A 79 -59.47 8.20 16.02
N THR A 80 -59.83 9.28 16.70
CA THR A 80 -60.60 9.34 17.97
C THR A 80 -59.79 9.46 19.26
N ALA A 81 -60.16 10.50 20.01
CA ALA A 81 -59.55 11.03 21.22
C ALA A 81 -59.41 10.05 22.40
N ALA A 82 -58.33 10.19 23.18
CA ALA A 82 -58.39 10.50 24.61
C ALA A 82 -57.01 10.45 25.30
N ALA A 83 -56.75 11.52 26.06
CA ALA A 83 -56.05 11.56 27.36
C ALA A 83 -54.53 11.32 27.50
N ALA A 84 -53.92 12.34 28.12
CA ALA A 84 -52.93 12.28 29.20
C ALA A 84 -51.41 12.32 28.87
N SER A 85 -50.91 13.55 29.03
CA SER A 85 -49.81 13.93 29.93
C SER A 85 -48.35 13.58 29.58
N ALA A 86 -47.61 14.65 29.24
CA ALA A 86 -46.27 15.03 29.71
C ALA A 86 -45.12 14.04 29.42
N GLN A 87 -43.98 14.43 28.83
CA GLN A 87 -43.10 15.50 29.29
C GLN A 87 -42.17 15.97 28.16
N THR A 88 -41.85 17.25 28.27
CA THR A 88 -40.87 18.06 27.55
C THR A 88 -39.41 17.68 27.86
N ALA A 89 -38.56 18.05 26.90
CA ALA A 89 -37.14 18.44 27.06
C ALA A 89 -36.13 17.28 27.23
N THR A 90 -34.92 17.31 26.67
CA THR A 90 -34.03 18.42 26.29
C THR A 90 -33.11 18.03 25.13
N VAL A 91 -32.89 18.97 24.21
CA VAL A 91 -31.74 19.01 23.29
C VAL A 91 -30.48 19.31 24.09
N ALA A 92 -29.41 18.55 23.88
CA ALA A 92 -28.07 18.93 24.29
C ALA A 92 -27.09 18.68 23.13
N ALA A 93 -26.74 19.77 22.48
CA ALA A 93 -25.65 19.88 21.51
C ALA A 93 -24.30 19.70 22.21
N ALA A 94 -23.33 19.10 21.52
CA ALA A 94 -21.92 19.30 21.78
C ALA A 94 -21.16 19.31 20.45
N ALA A 95 -20.75 20.52 20.07
CA ALA A 95 -19.92 20.87 18.92
C ALA A 95 -18.41 20.66 19.25
N PRO A 96 -17.48 20.84 18.28
CA PRO A 96 -16.22 20.07 18.17
C PRO A 96 -14.91 20.81 18.56
N ALA A 97 -13.79 20.10 18.33
CA ALA A 97 -12.39 20.55 18.09
C ALA A 97 -11.40 20.49 19.30
N PRO A 98 -10.06 20.56 19.12
CA PRO A 98 -9.25 20.75 17.89
C PRO A 98 -7.98 19.86 17.74
N ALA A 99 -7.24 20.11 16.66
CA ALA A 99 -6.00 19.49 16.18
C ALA A 99 -4.73 19.72 17.02
N ALA A 100 -3.72 18.86 16.82
CA ALA A 100 -2.27 19.14 16.97
C ALA A 100 -1.48 18.01 16.26
N SER A 101 -0.79 18.24 15.14
CA SER A 101 0.56 18.83 14.95
C SER A 101 1.66 17.75 14.82
N VAL A 102 2.35 17.80 13.68
CA VAL A 102 3.53 17.01 13.27
C VAL A 102 4.80 17.38 14.06
N PRO A 103 5.87 16.59 13.96
CA PRO A 103 6.98 17.12 13.16
C PRO A 103 7.60 16.11 12.18
N ALA A 104 8.13 16.69 11.11
CA ALA A 104 8.92 16.08 10.05
C ALA A 104 10.28 15.61 10.57
N ALA A 105 10.74 14.45 10.08
CA ALA A 105 12.13 14.04 10.16
C ALA A 105 12.60 13.58 8.78
N SER A 106 13.48 14.39 8.20
CA SER A 106 14.19 14.17 6.95
C SER A 106 15.18 13.01 7.06
N VAL A 107 15.31 12.18 6.01
CA VAL A 107 16.48 11.30 5.83
C VAL A 107 16.88 11.28 4.35
N PRO A 108 18.19 11.21 4.06
CA PRO A 108 18.80 11.70 2.82
C PRO A 108 18.78 10.68 1.69
N ALA A 109 18.86 11.19 0.47
CA ALA A 109 19.09 10.43 -0.75
C ALA A 109 20.59 10.12 -0.92
N THR A 110 20.96 8.86 -1.14
CA THR A 110 22.14 8.44 -1.93
C THR A 110 22.09 6.91 -2.22
N PRO A 111 22.86 6.38 -3.20
CA PRO A 111 22.36 6.04 -4.54
C PRO A 111 22.25 4.53 -4.81
N ALA A 112 21.49 4.20 -5.85
CA ALA A 112 21.33 2.86 -6.41
C ALA A 112 22.65 2.26 -6.93
N PRO A 113 22.88 0.94 -6.79
CA PRO A 113 23.87 0.25 -7.59
C PRO A 113 23.27 -0.18 -8.94
N ALA A 114 23.87 0.38 -9.98
CA ALA A 114 24.22 -0.19 -11.28
C ALA A 114 23.42 -1.39 -11.83
N ALA A 115 22.82 -1.11 -12.99
CA ALA A 115 22.24 -2.01 -13.96
C ALA A 115 23.24 -3.01 -14.57
N ALA A 116 22.74 -4.20 -14.96
CA ALA A 116 23.10 -4.94 -16.19
C ALA A 116 22.24 -6.22 -16.34
N PRO A 117 22.01 -6.76 -17.56
CA PRO A 117 21.77 -6.10 -18.84
C PRO A 117 20.40 -6.48 -19.44
N ALA A 118 19.84 -5.56 -20.24
CA ALA A 118 18.69 -5.78 -21.08
C ALA A 118 18.98 -6.82 -22.19
N GLN A 119 17.96 -7.60 -22.55
CA GLN A 119 17.94 -8.39 -23.80
C GLN A 119 16.67 -8.09 -24.62
N PRO A 120 16.76 -8.25 -25.96
CA PRO A 120 16.32 -7.22 -26.90
C PRO A 120 14.85 -7.35 -27.33
N SER A 121 14.18 -6.20 -27.34
CA SER A 121 12.88 -5.99 -27.97
C SER A 121 12.96 -6.24 -29.48
N LYS A 122 12.16 -7.16 -30.01
CA LYS A 122 11.85 -7.17 -31.45
C LYS A 122 11.02 -5.92 -31.76
N LYS A 123 11.62 -5.01 -32.52
CA LYS A 123 10.98 -3.86 -33.14
C LYS A 123 10.07 -4.34 -34.27
N ALA A 124 8.77 -4.11 -34.12
CA ALA A 124 7.88 -3.88 -35.24
C ALA A 124 7.31 -2.46 -35.07
N ALA A 125 7.60 -1.60 -36.05
CA ALA A 125 7.08 -0.24 -36.15
C ALA A 125 6.07 -0.19 -37.30
N PRO A 126 5.33 0.92 -37.47
CA PRO A 126 4.23 1.35 -36.62
C PRO A 126 2.92 1.26 -37.41
N ALA A 127 1.85 0.81 -36.78
CA ALA A 127 0.51 1.03 -37.31
C ALA A 127 -0.22 1.89 -36.29
N ASN A 128 -0.56 3.09 -36.71
CA ASN A 128 -1.39 4.04 -35.99
C ASN A 128 -2.80 3.40 -35.85
N ALA A 129 -2.96 2.52 -34.87
CA ALA A 129 -4.24 1.97 -34.49
C ALA A 129 -4.83 2.90 -33.43
N ALA A 130 -5.94 3.53 -33.80
CA ALA A 130 -6.86 4.23 -32.92
C ALA A 130 -7.02 3.44 -31.60
N PRO A 131 -7.21 4.13 -30.45
CA PRO A 131 -7.22 3.47 -29.15
C PRO A 131 -8.26 2.35 -29.18
N ALA A 132 -7.81 1.11 -28.98
CA ALA A 132 -8.69 0.01 -28.65
C ALA A 132 -9.49 0.47 -27.44
N THR A 133 -10.78 0.68 -27.68
CA THR A 133 -11.68 1.36 -26.77
C THR A 133 -11.80 0.55 -25.49
N VAL A 134 -11.41 1.17 -24.37
CA VAL A 134 -11.77 0.81 -22.98
C VAL A 134 -13.30 0.81 -22.78
N ALA A 135 -14.07 1.26 -23.79
CA ALA A 135 -15.52 1.26 -23.83
C ALA A 135 -16.08 -0.17 -24.01
N ALA A 136 -16.09 -0.94 -22.91
CA ALA A 136 -17.21 -1.79 -22.51
C ALA A 136 -16.89 -2.61 -21.23
N ILE A 137 -16.01 -2.13 -20.33
CA ILE A 137 -15.86 -2.78 -19.02
C ILE A 137 -17.04 -2.32 -18.14
N PRO A 138 -17.95 -3.22 -17.73
CA PRO A 138 -19.14 -2.82 -16.98
C PRO A 138 -18.76 -2.18 -15.64
N GLY A 139 -19.30 -0.98 -15.38
CA GLY A 139 -19.06 -0.25 -14.14
C GLY A 139 -17.75 0.53 -14.08
N LEU A 140 -16.94 0.55 -15.14
CA LEU A 140 -15.75 1.39 -15.22
C LEU A 140 -16.12 2.83 -15.62
N PRO A 141 -15.72 3.87 -14.86
CA PRO A 141 -15.97 5.25 -15.24
C PRO A 141 -15.17 5.64 -16.49
N ALA A 142 -15.74 6.54 -17.30
CA ALA A 142 -15.14 6.95 -18.57
C ALA A 142 -13.79 7.66 -18.39
N ASP A 143 -13.60 8.35 -17.26
CA ASP A 143 -12.36 9.05 -16.90
C ASP A 143 -11.34 8.16 -16.16
N ALA A 144 -11.63 6.87 -15.93
CA ALA A 144 -10.76 5.97 -15.15
C ALA A 144 -9.29 5.98 -15.62
N ALA A 145 -9.07 6.01 -16.94
CA ALA A 145 -7.73 6.05 -17.52
C ALA A 145 -6.98 7.37 -17.27
N THR A 146 -7.68 8.44 -16.92
CA THR A 146 -7.13 9.79 -16.74
C THR A 146 -7.33 10.33 -15.33
N ASN A 147 -7.83 9.50 -14.40
CA ASN A 147 -8.09 9.92 -13.04
C ASN A 147 -6.76 10.11 -12.28
N PRO A 148 -6.44 11.35 -11.84
CA PRO A 148 -5.13 11.66 -11.27
C PRO A 148 -4.91 10.98 -9.91
N GLU A 149 -5.97 10.68 -9.16
CA GLU A 149 -5.85 9.98 -7.87
C GLU A 149 -5.47 8.51 -8.09
N GLY A 150 -6.14 7.85 -9.03
CA GLY A 150 -5.85 6.47 -9.41
C GLY A 150 -4.45 6.31 -9.96
N GLU A 151 -4.05 7.22 -10.85
CA GLU A 151 -2.69 7.25 -11.42
C GLU A 151 -1.63 7.47 -10.34
N LYS A 152 -1.83 8.43 -9.45
CA LYS A 152 -0.90 8.75 -8.37
C LYS A 152 -0.69 7.55 -7.45
N LEU A 153 -1.76 6.90 -7.02
CA LEU A 153 -1.66 5.74 -6.13
C LEU A 153 -0.99 4.56 -6.83
N TYR A 154 -1.32 4.31 -8.11
CA TYR A 154 -0.64 3.30 -8.91
C TYR A 154 0.86 3.54 -8.95
N LYS A 155 1.29 4.74 -9.32
CA LYS A 155 2.71 5.11 -9.47
C LYS A 155 3.49 5.13 -8.14
N THR A 156 2.79 5.25 -7.01
CA THR A 156 3.45 5.30 -5.70
C THR A 156 3.55 3.93 -5.05
N VAL A 157 2.53 3.08 -5.22
CA VAL A 157 2.39 1.83 -4.47
C VAL A 157 2.19 0.64 -5.40
N CYS A 158 1.18 0.67 -6.25
CA CYS A 158 0.75 -0.53 -6.98
C CYS A 158 1.77 -0.98 -8.04
N PHE A 159 2.52 -0.04 -8.64
CA PHE A 159 3.49 -0.34 -9.69
C PHE A 159 4.60 -1.29 -9.22
N ALA A 160 4.98 -1.24 -7.94
CA ALA A 160 6.08 -2.03 -7.38
C ALA A 160 5.89 -3.53 -7.64
N CYS A 161 4.65 -4.01 -7.64
CA CYS A 161 4.33 -5.40 -7.95
C CYS A 161 3.67 -5.56 -9.33
N HIS A 162 2.78 -4.65 -9.73
CA HIS A 162 1.99 -4.83 -10.94
C HIS A 162 2.70 -4.38 -12.23
N ALA A 163 3.80 -3.64 -12.18
CA ALA A 163 4.54 -3.27 -13.40
C ALA A 163 5.16 -4.52 -14.07
N ALA A 164 5.80 -5.38 -13.27
CA ALA A 164 6.49 -6.59 -13.75
C ALA A 164 5.76 -7.90 -13.40
N GLY A 165 4.68 -7.85 -12.61
CA GLY A 165 3.94 -9.05 -12.19
C GLY A 165 4.66 -9.84 -11.10
N VAL A 166 5.25 -9.13 -10.14
CA VAL A 166 5.98 -9.73 -9.01
C VAL A 166 5.06 -10.69 -8.24
N LEU A 167 5.59 -11.86 -7.88
CA LEU A 167 4.84 -12.93 -7.19
C LEU A 167 3.53 -13.36 -7.90
N GLY A 168 3.47 -13.21 -9.22
CA GLY A 168 2.29 -13.59 -10.01
C GLY A 168 1.20 -12.52 -10.07
N ALA A 169 1.48 -11.29 -9.63
CA ALA A 169 0.55 -10.17 -9.80
C ALA A 169 0.18 -9.97 -11.28
N PRO A 170 -1.08 -9.63 -11.60
CA PRO A 170 -1.47 -9.32 -12.97
C PRO A 170 -0.72 -8.07 -13.45
N THR A 171 0.00 -8.20 -14.56
CA THR A 171 0.82 -7.12 -15.11
C THR A 171 -0.04 -5.99 -15.63
N PHE A 172 0.33 -4.76 -15.31
CA PHE A 172 -0.30 -3.56 -15.82
C PHE A 172 -0.23 -3.55 -17.34
N GLY A 173 -1.36 -3.28 -17.99
CA GLY A 173 -1.43 -3.26 -19.45
C GLY A 173 -1.77 -4.57 -20.14
N SER A 174 -1.81 -5.72 -19.46
CA SER A 174 -2.11 -7.01 -20.11
C SER A 174 -3.58 -7.40 -20.01
N MET A 175 -4.35 -7.23 -21.09
CA MET A 175 -5.74 -7.67 -21.11
C MET A 175 -5.88 -9.19 -20.85
N GLU A 176 -4.91 -10.01 -21.26
CA GLU A 176 -5.00 -11.47 -21.03
C GLU A 176 -4.96 -11.81 -19.53
N LYS A 177 -4.16 -11.09 -18.75
CA LYS A 177 -4.07 -11.28 -17.30
C LYS A 177 -5.27 -10.68 -16.58
N TRP A 178 -5.80 -9.56 -17.06
CA TRP A 178 -6.89 -8.82 -16.40
C TRP A 178 -8.30 -9.36 -16.73
N ALA A 179 -8.49 -9.98 -17.89
CA ALA A 179 -9.78 -10.53 -18.33
C ALA A 179 -10.51 -11.42 -17.30
N PRO A 180 -9.88 -12.40 -16.61
CA PRO A 180 -10.59 -13.21 -15.62
C PRO A 180 -11.05 -12.38 -14.41
N PHE A 181 -10.31 -11.35 -14.02
CA PHE A 181 -10.68 -10.49 -12.89
C PHE A 181 -11.77 -9.49 -13.28
N ILE A 182 -11.70 -8.94 -14.49
CA ILE A 182 -12.75 -8.05 -15.04
C ILE A 182 -14.11 -8.77 -15.06
N LYS A 183 -14.15 -10.08 -15.34
CA LYS A 183 -15.38 -10.88 -15.28
C LYS A 183 -15.99 -10.99 -13.88
N THR A 184 -15.19 -10.87 -12.82
CA THR A 184 -15.70 -10.85 -11.45
C THR A 184 -16.37 -9.51 -11.10
N GLY A 185 -16.08 -8.46 -11.88
CA GLY A 185 -16.62 -7.11 -11.71
C GLY A 185 -15.72 -6.21 -10.87
N LEU A 186 -15.86 -4.89 -11.07
CA LEU A 186 -14.99 -3.91 -10.41
C LEU A 186 -15.10 -3.94 -8.89
N ASN A 187 -16.31 -4.11 -8.34
CA ASN A 187 -16.50 -4.08 -6.88
C ASN A 187 -15.74 -5.20 -6.18
N THR A 188 -15.75 -6.41 -6.74
CA THR A 188 -14.99 -7.55 -6.20
C THR A 188 -13.48 -7.31 -6.28
N MET A 189 -12.99 -6.71 -7.36
CA MET A 189 -11.57 -6.34 -7.47
C MET A 189 -11.17 -5.29 -6.45
N VAL A 190 -12.01 -4.28 -6.23
CA VAL A 190 -11.78 -3.24 -5.21
C VAL A 190 -11.78 -3.84 -3.80
N GLU A 191 -12.71 -4.74 -3.51
CA GLU A 191 -12.79 -5.43 -2.22
C GLU A 191 -11.53 -6.25 -1.93
N HIS A 192 -11.07 -7.06 -2.90
CA HIS A 192 -9.82 -7.80 -2.77
C HIS A 192 -8.61 -6.86 -2.65
N ALA A 193 -8.61 -5.71 -3.31
CA ALA A 193 -7.53 -4.74 -3.17
C ALA A 193 -7.52 -4.08 -1.79
N ILE A 194 -8.68 -3.85 -1.18
CA ILE A 194 -8.82 -3.29 0.17
C ILE A 194 -8.41 -4.31 1.24
N HIS A 195 -8.92 -5.54 1.15
CA HIS A 195 -8.68 -6.59 2.14
C HIS A 195 -7.37 -7.36 1.94
N GLY A 196 -6.78 -7.28 0.75
CA GLY A 196 -5.63 -8.08 0.36
C GLY A 196 -6.04 -9.47 -0.13
N ILE A 197 -5.20 -10.07 -0.98
CA ILE A 197 -5.42 -11.41 -1.53
C ILE A 197 -4.08 -12.06 -1.85
N GLY A 198 -3.84 -13.26 -1.31
CA GLY A 198 -2.60 -14.00 -1.53
C GLY A 198 -1.36 -13.20 -1.10
N ALA A 199 -0.48 -12.89 -2.05
CA ALA A 199 0.72 -12.09 -1.82
C ALA A 199 0.48 -10.56 -1.85
N MET A 200 -0.72 -10.11 -2.23
CA MET A 200 -1.07 -8.69 -2.20
C MET A 200 -1.53 -8.30 -0.79
N PRO A 201 -0.81 -7.44 -0.07
CA PRO A 201 -1.21 -6.99 1.27
C PRO A 201 -2.49 -6.15 1.23
N PRO A 202 -3.21 -6.01 2.36
CA PRO A 202 -4.36 -5.11 2.46
C PRO A 202 -4.02 -3.72 1.94
N ARG A 203 -4.90 -3.15 1.10
CA ARG A 203 -4.74 -1.84 0.47
C ARG A 203 -3.44 -1.68 -0.33
N GLY A 204 -2.87 -2.78 -0.83
CA GLY A 204 -1.57 -2.79 -1.48
C GLY A 204 -0.40 -2.34 -0.58
N GLY A 205 -0.57 -2.34 0.74
CA GLY A 205 0.41 -1.84 1.70
C GLY A 205 0.38 -0.31 1.88
N SER A 206 -0.69 0.35 1.42
CA SER A 206 -0.90 1.79 1.57
C SER A 206 -1.93 2.13 2.64
N GLN A 207 -1.93 3.39 3.07
CA GLN A 207 -2.99 3.98 3.90
C GLN A 207 -4.03 4.75 3.05
N ALA A 208 -4.15 4.43 1.75
CA ALA A 208 -5.10 5.08 0.85
C ALA A 208 -6.54 4.93 1.36
N THR A 209 -7.47 5.81 1.02
CA THR A 209 -8.91 5.64 1.34
C THR A 209 -9.59 4.69 0.37
N ASP A 210 -10.80 4.20 0.68
CA ASP A 210 -11.49 3.23 -0.20
C ASP A 210 -11.78 3.82 -1.58
N ALA A 211 -12.06 5.12 -1.62
CA ALA A 211 -12.21 5.87 -2.86
C ALA A 211 -10.90 5.88 -3.67
N GLN A 212 -9.76 6.10 -3.03
CA GLN A 212 -8.44 6.07 -3.70
C GLN A 212 -8.08 4.66 -4.18
N MET A 213 -8.38 3.63 -3.39
CA MET A 213 -8.20 2.24 -3.81
C MET A 213 -9.06 1.89 -5.01
N ARG A 214 -10.32 2.33 -5.01
CA ARG A 214 -11.23 2.18 -6.15
C ARG A 214 -10.67 2.87 -7.40
N ALA A 215 -10.28 4.14 -7.29
CA ALA A 215 -9.72 4.89 -8.40
C ALA A 215 -8.45 4.24 -8.98
N ALA A 216 -7.59 3.65 -8.12
CA ALA A 216 -6.39 2.95 -8.58
C ALA A 216 -6.71 1.64 -9.32
N VAL A 217 -7.65 0.84 -8.81
CA VAL A 217 -8.10 -0.38 -9.49
C VAL A 217 -8.72 -0.03 -10.85
N GLU A 218 -9.58 0.98 -10.89
CA GLU A 218 -10.18 1.50 -12.12
C GLU A 218 -9.12 1.96 -13.11
N TYR A 219 -8.13 2.73 -12.66
CA TYR A 219 -7.00 3.17 -13.48
C TYR A 219 -6.22 1.99 -14.08
N MET A 220 -5.93 0.96 -13.28
CA MET A 220 -5.21 -0.22 -13.76
C MET A 220 -6.00 -1.04 -14.77
N VAL A 221 -7.29 -1.23 -14.52
CA VAL A 221 -8.21 -1.93 -15.42
C VAL A 221 -8.39 -1.15 -16.73
N ALA A 222 -8.51 0.17 -16.67
CA ALA A 222 -8.61 1.03 -17.84
C ALA A 222 -7.36 1.01 -18.74
N HIS A 223 -6.21 0.62 -18.18
CA HIS A 223 -4.97 0.49 -18.93
C HIS A 223 -4.70 -0.90 -19.46
N ALA A 224 -5.46 -1.93 -19.05
CA ALA A 224 -5.36 -3.26 -19.62
C ALA A 224 -5.79 -3.22 -21.10
N LYS A 225 -4.84 -3.45 -22.01
CA LYS A 225 -5.04 -3.42 -23.46
C LYS A 225 -4.68 -4.76 -24.09
#